data_AF-A0A8B8BBZ1-F1
#
_entry.id   AF-A0A8B8BBZ1-F1
#
_cell.length_a   1.000
_cell.length_b   1.000
_cell.length_c   1.000
_cell.angle_alpha   90.00
_cell.angle_beta   90.00
_cell.angle_gamma   90.00
#
_symmetry.space_group_name_H-M   'P 1'
#
loop_
_entity.id
_entity.type
_entity.pdbx_description
1 polymer ?
#
loop_
_entity_poly.entity_id
_entity_poly.type
_entity_poly.pdbx_seq_one_letter_code
_entity_poly.pdbx_strand_id
1 'polypeptide(L)'
;MKQAGKMEIAVYLVVFTLCSGIAAAIDWPYGTYSMITPRSGCPSGWKWGWRYQDNEDTGNLNRMTSGHHFNGFFFDDMITYYCSKTSSSGSGSWPRGNYCIMRYGSSCPSGFSTGSIYWDDEDSTNMNGNGGYLPSGSYTSNTRIYYCCRNDGSYYSSISLPTATPFYLMRYTSSCQWVSGMRVTEEVIETDDEDSANANSVSGSHPMVTGSRNHRLYYCYYAPY
;
A
#
# COMPACT_ATOMS: atom_id res chain seq x y z
N MET A 1 -26.35 -62.57 55.11
CA MET A 1 -27.10 -61.79 54.11
C MET A 1 -26.15 -60.75 53.54
N LYS A 2 -25.73 -60.89 52.27
CA LYS A 2 -24.79 -59.98 51.60
C LYS A 2 -25.56 -58.78 51.04
N GLN A 3 -25.20 -57.56 51.43
CA GLN A 3 -25.74 -56.32 50.87
C GLN A 3 -25.20 -56.13 49.44
N ALA A 4 -26.10 -56.00 48.48
CA ALA A 4 -25.78 -55.68 47.09
C ALA A 4 -25.57 -54.16 46.96
N GLY A 5 -24.39 -53.75 46.53
CA GLY A 5 -24.07 -52.35 46.21
C GLY A 5 -24.76 -51.93 44.90
N LYS A 6 -25.55 -50.88 44.97
CA LYS A 6 -26.20 -50.24 43.82
C LYS A 6 -25.15 -49.38 43.10
N MET A 7 -24.82 -49.73 41.86
CA MET A 7 -23.87 -48.99 41.04
C MET A 7 -24.66 -48.02 40.17
N GLU A 8 -24.63 -46.73 40.50
CA GLU A 8 -25.26 -45.68 39.69
C GLU A 8 -24.25 -45.15 38.67
N ILE A 9 -24.58 -45.28 37.39
CA ILE A 9 -23.78 -44.79 36.26
C ILE A 9 -24.20 -43.35 36.00
N ALA A 10 -23.35 -42.39 36.36
CA ALA A 10 -23.52 -40.99 36.00
C ALA A 10 -23.02 -40.77 34.56
N VAL A 11 -23.94 -40.44 33.65
CA VAL A 11 -23.63 -40.05 32.28
C VAL A 11 -23.35 -38.54 32.26
N TYR A 12 -22.09 -38.16 32.09
CA TYR A 12 -21.69 -36.76 31.94
C TYR A 12 -21.87 -36.32 30.48
N LEU A 13 -22.88 -35.48 30.23
CA LEU A 13 -23.08 -34.83 28.95
C LEU A 13 -22.07 -33.67 28.82
N VAL A 14 -21.00 -33.88 28.06
CA VAL A 14 -20.04 -32.81 27.72
C VAL A 14 -20.58 -32.05 26.52
N VAL A 15 -21.14 -30.87 26.78
CA VAL A 15 -21.57 -29.94 25.72
C VAL A 15 -20.33 -29.22 25.20
N PHE A 16 -19.85 -29.63 24.03
CA PHE A 16 -18.82 -28.90 23.30
C PHE A 16 -19.44 -27.65 22.66
N THR A 17 -19.33 -26.52 23.36
CA THR A 17 -19.68 -25.21 22.80
C THR A 17 -18.61 -24.85 21.77
N LEU A 18 -18.89 -25.08 20.49
CA LEU A 18 -18.14 -24.51 19.38
C LEU A 18 -18.34 -22.99 19.42
N CYS A 19 -17.44 -22.30 20.10
CA CYS A 19 -17.29 -20.86 19.96
C CYS A 19 -16.71 -20.61 18.56
N SER A 20 -17.57 -20.66 17.53
CA SER A 20 -17.26 -20.11 16.22
C SER A 20 -17.21 -18.61 16.38
N GLY A 21 -16.06 -18.11 16.85
CA GLY A 21 -15.76 -16.69 16.83
C GLY A 21 -15.77 -16.25 15.38
N ILE A 22 -16.85 -15.61 14.95
CA ILE A 22 -16.85 -14.85 13.71
C ILE A 22 -15.86 -13.71 13.97
N ALA A 23 -14.61 -13.89 13.57
CA ALA A 23 -13.64 -12.81 13.57
C ALA A 23 -14.23 -11.73 12.67
N ALA A 24 -14.76 -10.66 13.27
CA ALA A 24 -15.27 -9.54 12.53
C ALA A 24 -14.16 -9.05 11.60
N ALA A 25 -14.48 -8.90 10.31
CA ALA A 25 -13.53 -8.38 9.35
C ALA A 25 -13.00 -7.05 9.87
N ILE A 26 -11.69 -6.97 10.10
CA ILE A 26 -11.03 -5.72 10.47
C ILE A 26 -11.27 -4.75 9.30
N ASP A 27 -11.82 -3.57 9.60
CA ASP A 27 -12.01 -2.52 8.60
C ASP A 27 -10.73 -1.69 8.47
N TRP A 28 -10.56 -1.04 7.33
CA TRP A 28 -9.43 -0.15 7.07
C TRP A 28 -9.37 0.98 8.12
N PRO A 29 -8.16 1.40 8.57
CA PRO A 29 -8.04 2.44 9.58
C PRO A 29 -8.68 3.78 9.21
N TYR A 30 -8.99 4.58 10.24
CA TYR A 30 -9.54 5.93 10.07
C TYR A 30 -8.66 6.83 9.19
N GLY A 31 -9.32 7.82 8.57
CA GLY A 31 -8.69 8.80 7.70
C GLY A 31 -8.76 8.45 6.22
N THR A 32 -8.21 9.34 5.40
CA THR A 32 -8.20 9.23 3.94
C THR A 32 -6.77 9.05 3.44
N TYR A 33 -6.59 8.18 2.45
CA TYR A 33 -5.28 7.82 1.92
C TYR A 33 -5.42 7.06 0.61
N SER A 34 -4.31 6.94 -0.11
CA SER A 34 -4.22 6.21 -1.36
C SER A 34 -3.16 5.13 -1.31
N MET A 35 -3.37 4.11 -2.12
CA MET A 35 -2.45 3.01 -2.39
C MET A 35 -2.38 2.77 -3.89
N ILE A 36 -1.29 2.17 -4.37
CA ILE A 36 -1.22 1.69 -5.75
C ILE A 36 -2.13 0.46 -5.88
N THR A 37 -2.80 0.35 -7.01
CA THR A 37 -3.77 -0.72 -7.25
C THR A 37 -3.06 -2.03 -7.56
N PRO A 38 -3.33 -3.14 -6.85
CA PRO A 38 -2.94 -4.46 -7.32
C PRO A 38 -3.83 -4.95 -8.47
N ARG A 39 -3.37 -5.94 -9.24
CA ARG A 39 -4.16 -6.60 -10.31
C ARG A 39 -5.50 -7.15 -9.81
N SER A 40 -5.62 -7.45 -8.51
CA SER A 40 -6.87 -7.85 -7.87
C SER A 40 -7.91 -6.73 -7.72
N GLY A 41 -7.54 -5.48 -8.03
CA GLY A 41 -8.40 -4.31 -7.91
C GLY A 41 -8.36 -3.65 -6.52
N CYS A 42 -9.24 -2.68 -6.32
CA CYS A 42 -9.30 -1.91 -5.08
C CYS A 42 -10.06 -2.64 -3.96
N PRO A 43 -9.71 -2.38 -2.69
CA PRO A 43 -10.55 -2.80 -1.57
C PRO A 43 -11.97 -2.25 -1.72
N SER A 44 -12.96 -2.98 -1.17
CA SER A 44 -14.37 -2.61 -1.28
C SER A 44 -14.63 -1.18 -0.78
N GLY A 45 -15.40 -0.41 -1.55
CA GLY A 45 -15.76 0.98 -1.24
C GLY A 45 -14.69 2.03 -1.58
N TRP A 46 -13.47 1.63 -1.96
CA TRP A 46 -12.44 2.56 -2.39
C TRP A 46 -12.67 3.04 -3.82
N LYS A 47 -12.18 4.25 -4.12
CA LYS A 47 -12.35 4.89 -5.42
C LYS A 47 -11.09 4.74 -6.25
N TRP A 48 -11.29 4.62 -7.55
CA TRP A 48 -10.21 4.37 -8.49
C TRP A 48 -9.72 5.67 -9.14
N GLY A 49 -8.43 5.74 -9.44
CA GLY A 49 -7.81 6.83 -10.19
C GLY A 49 -6.64 6.33 -11.03
N TRP A 50 -6.19 7.15 -11.97
CA TRP A 50 -5.12 6.80 -12.89
C TRP A 50 -4.25 7.99 -13.26
N ARG A 51 -2.97 7.71 -13.47
CA ARG A 51 -1.98 8.65 -14.00
C ARG A 51 -1.27 7.96 -15.15
N TYR A 52 -1.35 8.53 -16.34
CA TYR A 52 -0.50 8.22 -17.49
C TYR A 52 0.64 9.22 -17.48
N GLN A 53 1.85 8.77 -17.17
CA GLN A 53 3.08 9.53 -17.34
C GLN A 53 3.65 9.19 -18.71
N ASP A 54 3.73 10.23 -19.55
CA ASP A 54 4.50 10.22 -20.79
C ASP A 54 5.95 10.35 -20.34
N ASN A 55 6.68 9.24 -20.39
CA ASN A 55 8.09 9.19 -19.99
C ASN A 55 8.95 9.31 -21.26
N GLU A 56 10.25 9.57 -21.11
CA GLU A 56 11.16 9.96 -22.20
C GLU A 56 10.98 9.17 -23.51
N ASP A 57 10.81 9.87 -24.63
CA ASP A 57 10.63 9.29 -25.97
C ASP A 57 11.91 8.66 -26.58
N THR A 58 13.08 8.86 -25.98
CA THR A 58 14.38 8.40 -26.48
C THR A 58 15.20 7.67 -25.42
N GLY A 59 15.32 6.35 -25.51
CA GLY A 59 16.25 5.59 -24.65
C GLY A 59 15.71 5.18 -23.29
N ASN A 60 14.39 5.32 -23.07
CA ASN A 60 13.67 5.00 -21.85
C ASN A 60 13.97 3.59 -21.28
N LEU A 61 14.32 3.55 -20.00
CA LEU A 61 14.64 2.37 -19.21
C LEU A 61 13.69 2.17 -18.03
N ASN A 62 12.43 2.61 -18.16
CA ASN A 62 11.36 2.24 -17.24
C ASN A 62 11.40 0.73 -16.94
N ARG A 63 11.43 0.38 -15.65
CA ARG A 63 11.60 -1.00 -15.21
C ARG A 63 10.69 -1.33 -14.06
N MET A 64 10.28 -2.59 -14.05
CA MET A 64 9.53 -3.16 -12.95
C MET A 64 10.03 -4.55 -12.61
N THR A 65 9.74 -4.99 -11.38
CA THR A 65 10.03 -6.37 -10.97
C THR A 65 9.30 -7.37 -11.87
N SER A 66 10.01 -8.38 -12.36
CA SER A 66 9.40 -9.46 -13.16
C SER A 66 8.35 -10.21 -12.33
N GLY A 67 7.18 -10.45 -12.92
CA GLY A 67 6.07 -11.12 -12.21
C GLY A 67 5.36 -10.24 -11.17
N HIS A 68 5.50 -8.91 -11.25
CA HIS A 68 4.82 -7.96 -10.37
C HIS A 68 3.29 -8.09 -10.35
N HIS A 69 2.69 -7.56 -9.30
CA HIS A 69 1.23 -7.56 -9.10
C HIS A 69 0.59 -6.18 -9.27
N PHE A 70 1.31 -5.15 -9.73
CA PHE A 70 0.73 -3.84 -10.03
C PHE A 70 -0.34 -3.94 -11.14
N ASN A 71 -1.43 -3.20 -10.97
CA ASN A 71 -2.33 -2.87 -12.05
C ASN A 71 -1.79 -1.62 -12.75
N GLY A 72 -1.46 -1.74 -14.04
CA GLY A 72 -0.89 -0.66 -14.83
C GLY A 72 -0.16 -1.18 -16.08
N PHE A 73 0.27 -0.24 -16.90
CA PHE A 73 1.13 -0.49 -18.06
C PHE A 73 2.45 0.24 -17.84
N PHE A 74 3.56 -0.44 -18.03
CA PHE A 74 4.89 0.05 -17.68
C PHE A 74 5.84 -0.40 -18.81
N PHE A 75 5.79 0.33 -19.92
CA PHE A 75 6.67 0.14 -21.07
C PHE A 75 7.43 1.44 -21.28
N ASP A 76 7.43 2.00 -22.50
CA ASP A 76 7.98 3.33 -22.75
C ASP A 76 7.21 4.36 -21.89
N ASP A 77 5.88 4.37 -21.95
CA ASP A 77 5.05 5.16 -21.03
C ASP A 77 4.61 4.37 -19.79
N MET A 78 4.26 5.11 -18.73
CA MET A 78 3.80 4.55 -17.47
C MET A 78 2.36 4.94 -17.14
N ILE A 79 1.44 3.97 -17.13
CA ILE A 79 0.14 4.13 -16.48
C ILE A 79 0.14 3.49 -15.10
N THR A 80 0.06 4.33 -14.07
CA THR A 80 -0.14 3.90 -12.68
C THR A 80 -1.60 4.07 -12.27
N TYR A 81 -2.17 3.00 -11.70
CA TYR A 81 -3.51 3.03 -11.11
C TYR A 81 -3.47 3.13 -9.58
N TYR A 82 -4.44 3.86 -9.02
CA TYR A 82 -4.55 4.12 -7.60
C TYR A 82 -5.91 3.70 -7.05
N CYS A 83 -5.88 3.19 -5.82
CA CYS A 83 -7.04 3.02 -4.97
C CYS A 83 -6.99 4.07 -3.87
N SER A 84 -8.02 4.91 -3.78
CA SER A 84 -8.13 5.99 -2.82
C SER A 84 -9.32 5.77 -1.89
N LYS A 85 -9.05 5.71 -0.59
CA LYS A 85 -10.05 5.75 0.45
C LYS A 85 -10.44 7.20 0.70
N THR A 86 -11.59 7.59 0.14
CA THR A 86 -12.07 8.98 0.18
C THR A 86 -12.94 9.29 1.40
N SER A 87 -13.39 8.26 2.12
CA SER A 87 -14.12 8.41 3.39
C SER A 87 -13.17 8.30 4.58
N SER A 88 -13.37 9.16 5.58
CA SER A 88 -12.63 9.09 6.85
C SER A 88 -13.12 7.97 7.78
N SER A 89 -14.29 7.35 7.50
CA SER A 89 -14.83 6.21 8.26
C SER A 89 -13.89 5.02 8.25
N GLY A 90 -13.88 4.19 9.29
CA GLY A 90 -12.98 3.05 9.39
C GLY A 90 -13.00 2.46 10.79
N SER A 91 -11.98 1.66 11.11
CA SER A 91 -11.79 1.13 12.46
C SER A 91 -10.36 1.32 12.96
N GLY A 92 -10.23 1.95 14.14
CA GLY A 92 -8.94 2.13 14.79
C GLY A 92 -7.97 3.09 14.09
N SER A 93 -6.82 3.29 14.74
CA SER A 93 -5.70 4.04 14.18
C SER A 93 -4.79 3.12 13.37
N TRP A 94 -4.06 3.68 12.43
CA TRP A 94 -3.01 2.93 11.76
C TRP A 94 -1.98 2.40 12.77
N PRO A 95 -1.60 1.11 12.67
CA PRO A 95 -0.64 0.50 13.58
C PRO A 95 0.74 1.16 13.52
N ARG A 96 1.53 1.01 14.58
CA ARG A 96 2.92 1.50 14.62
C ARG A 96 3.79 0.62 13.73
N GLY A 97 4.74 1.22 13.03
CA GLY A 97 5.59 0.45 12.11
C GLY A 97 6.53 1.32 11.28
N ASN A 98 7.04 0.71 10.21
CA ASN A 98 7.96 1.34 9.27
C ASN A 98 7.48 1.11 7.83
N TYR A 99 6.66 2.02 7.32
CA TYR A 99 6.06 1.93 6.00
C TYR A 99 5.43 3.26 5.59
N CYS A 100 5.17 3.44 4.30
CA CYS A 100 4.49 4.60 3.76
C CYS A 100 3.22 4.22 2.99
N ILE A 101 2.32 5.20 2.90
CA ILE A 101 1.16 5.25 2.01
C ILE A 101 1.15 6.60 1.30
N MET A 102 0.35 6.71 0.25
CA MET A 102 0.16 7.98 -0.45
C MET A 102 -0.89 8.82 0.26
N ARG A 103 -0.63 10.13 0.38
CA ARG A 103 -1.56 11.06 1.02
C ARG A 103 -2.79 11.22 0.13
N TYR A 104 -3.97 11.27 0.71
CA TYR A 104 -5.19 11.69 0.02
C TYR A 104 -5.88 12.78 0.85
N GLY A 105 -6.19 13.91 0.24
CA GLY A 105 -6.66 15.11 0.93
C GLY A 105 -5.51 16.00 1.43
N SER A 106 -5.83 16.88 2.38
CA SER A 106 -4.89 17.93 2.84
C SER A 106 -3.88 17.47 3.89
N SER A 107 -4.10 16.32 4.53
CA SER A 107 -3.29 15.86 5.67
C SER A 107 -3.12 14.35 5.69
N CYS A 108 -2.12 13.87 6.42
CA CYS A 108 -1.90 12.45 6.66
C CYS A 108 -2.81 11.93 7.77
N PRO A 109 -3.15 10.62 7.76
CA PRO A 109 -3.78 9.98 8.91
C PRO A 109 -2.95 10.16 10.18
N SER A 110 -3.61 10.10 11.34
CA SER A 110 -2.95 10.28 12.64
C SER A 110 -1.74 9.34 12.80
N GLY A 111 -0.64 9.89 13.30
CA GLY A 111 0.61 9.16 13.55
C GLY A 111 1.56 9.05 12.36
N PHE A 112 1.19 9.55 11.18
CA PHE A 112 2.11 9.64 10.03
C PHE A 112 2.77 11.01 9.93
N SER A 113 4.00 11.02 9.43
CA SER A 113 4.72 12.22 9.01
C SER A 113 4.58 12.41 7.49
N THR A 114 4.52 13.66 7.02
CA THR A 114 4.34 13.98 5.60
C THR A 114 5.67 14.13 4.87
N GLY A 115 5.68 13.78 3.59
CA GLY A 115 6.76 14.10 2.66
C GLY A 115 6.25 14.13 1.22
N SER A 116 7.16 14.31 0.27
CA SER A 116 6.86 14.29 -1.15
C SER A 116 8.04 13.79 -1.96
N ILE A 117 7.71 13.21 -3.11
CA ILE A 117 8.66 12.95 -4.19
C ILE A 117 8.19 13.76 -5.40
N TYR A 118 9.14 14.35 -6.10
CA TYR A 118 8.94 15.16 -7.28
C TYR A 118 9.75 14.60 -8.43
N TRP A 119 9.05 14.27 -9.50
CA TRP A 119 9.56 13.86 -10.79
C TRP A 119 9.50 15.06 -11.74
N ASP A 120 10.65 15.40 -12.31
CA ASP A 120 10.77 16.30 -13.46
C ASP A 120 10.51 15.45 -14.71
N ASP A 121 9.25 15.40 -15.14
CA ASP A 121 8.87 14.59 -16.31
C ASP A 121 9.22 15.39 -17.60
N GLU A 122 9.13 14.77 -18.78
CA GLU A 122 9.60 15.36 -20.04
C GLU A 122 8.98 16.73 -20.38
N ASP A 123 9.83 17.69 -20.79
CA ASP A 123 9.46 19.07 -21.15
C ASP A 123 9.00 19.24 -22.63
N SER A 124 9.29 18.29 -23.53
CA SER A 124 8.84 18.28 -24.93
C SER A 124 7.70 17.30 -25.17
N THR A 125 6.71 17.68 -26.00
CA THR A 125 5.61 16.81 -26.49
C THR A 125 4.78 16.04 -25.45
N ASN A 126 4.92 16.37 -24.18
CA ASN A 126 4.30 15.73 -23.03
C ASN A 126 2.77 15.53 -23.14
N MET A 127 2.34 14.27 -23.22
CA MET A 127 0.94 13.84 -23.24
C MET A 127 0.43 13.36 -21.86
N ASN A 128 1.00 13.89 -20.78
CA ASN A 128 0.61 13.58 -19.42
C ASN A 128 -0.91 13.63 -19.20
N GLY A 129 -1.46 12.52 -18.73
CA GLY A 129 -2.90 12.37 -18.48
C GLY A 129 -3.16 11.91 -17.05
N ASN A 130 -4.25 12.37 -16.45
CA ASN A 130 -4.69 11.87 -15.16
C ASN A 130 -6.21 11.98 -14.99
N GLY A 131 -6.78 11.16 -14.11
CA GLY A 131 -8.20 11.22 -13.80
C GLY A 131 -8.63 10.37 -12.61
N GLY A 132 -9.87 10.58 -12.17
CA GLY A 132 -10.45 9.87 -11.03
C GLY A 132 -9.94 10.37 -9.69
N TYR A 133 -9.66 9.44 -8.77
CA TYR A 133 -9.34 9.74 -7.37
C TYR A 133 -7.86 9.43 -7.08
N LEU A 134 -7.01 10.43 -7.26
CA LEU A 134 -5.56 10.31 -7.15
C LEU A 134 -5.05 10.64 -5.75
N PRO A 135 -3.84 10.17 -5.39
CA PRO A 135 -3.09 10.78 -4.30
C PRO A 135 -3.03 12.30 -4.44
N SER A 136 -2.93 12.99 -3.31
CA SER A 136 -2.64 14.41 -3.30
C SER A 136 -1.30 14.65 -3.97
N GLY A 137 -1.26 15.62 -4.89
CA GLY A 137 -0.10 15.89 -5.72
C GLY A 137 -0.34 17.01 -6.74
N SER A 138 0.67 17.24 -7.57
CA SER A 138 0.56 18.01 -8.82
C SER A 138 0.84 17.05 -9.97
N TYR A 139 -0.02 17.05 -10.98
CA TYR A 139 0.04 16.13 -12.13
C TYR A 139 -0.06 16.94 -13.42
N THR A 140 0.91 17.83 -13.63
CA THR A 140 0.96 18.78 -14.75
C THR A 140 2.01 18.32 -15.76
N SER A 141 2.87 19.21 -16.27
CA SER A 141 4.08 18.79 -16.98
C SER A 141 4.93 17.89 -16.09
N ASN A 142 5.15 18.30 -14.84
CA ASN A 142 5.87 17.52 -13.83
C ASN A 142 4.93 16.84 -12.83
N THR A 143 5.46 15.84 -12.13
CA THR A 143 4.71 15.05 -11.15
C THR A 143 5.24 15.30 -9.74
N ARG A 144 4.37 15.70 -8.82
CA ARG A 144 4.65 15.67 -7.37
C ARG A 144 3.62 14.82 -6.69
N ILE A 145 4.04 13.83 -5.90
CA ILE A 145 3.13 13.03 -5.08
C ILE A 145 3.49 13.25 -3.61
N TYR A 146 2.47 13.44 -2.78
CA TYR A 146 2.62 13.53 -1.34
C TYR A 146 2.42 12.18 -0.68
N TYR A 147 3.25 11.91 0.34
CA TYR A 147 3.26 10.66 1.07
C TYR A 147 3.07 10.88 2.57
N CYS A 148 2.67 9.81 3.21
CA CYS A 148 2.53 9.68 4.65
C CYS A 148 3.34 8.46 5.08
N CYS A 149 4.35 8.65 5.94
CA CYS A 149 5.16 7.55 6.46
C CYS A 149 5.09 7.38 7.98
N ARG A 150 5.15 6.12 8.43
CA ARG A 150 5.35 5.70 9.83
C ARG A 150 6.82 5.33 10.03
N ASN A 151 7.36 5.64 11.20
CA ASN A 151 8.71 5.26 11.61
C ASN A 151 8.79 5.02 13.13
N ASP A 152 7.68 4.63 13.72
CA ASP A 152 7.50 4.56 15.17
C ASP A 152 7.30 3.12 15.67
N GLY A 153 7.66 2.14 14.83
CA GLY A 153 7.70 0.72 15.15
C GLY A 153 8.67 -0.03 14.23
N SER A 154 8.98 -1.27 14.59
CA SER A 154 9.86 -2.12 13.79
C SER A 154 9.12 -2.83 12.66
N TYR A 155 9.77 -3.03 11.51
CA TYR A 155 9.18 -3.77 10.38
C TYR A 155 8.85 -5.23 10.69
N TYR A 156 9.56 -5.89 11.61
CA TYR A 156 9.28 -7.29 11.97
C TYR A 156 8.21 -7.44 13.07
N SER A 157 7.79 -6.33 13.68
CA SER A 157 6.64 -6.34 14.59
C SER A 157 5.37 -6.36 13.76
N SER A 158 4.77 -7.54 13.62
CA SER A 158 3.61 -7.74 12.75
C SER A 158 2.46 -6.79 13.09
N ILE A 159 1.94 -6.09 12.08
CA ILE A 159 0.77 -5.22 12.19
C ILE A 159 -0.50 -5.93 11.73
N SER A 160 -1.65 -5.48 12.21
CA SER A 160 -2.96 -5.96 11.77
C SER A 160 -3.60 -4.94 10.83
N LEU A 161 -3.90 -5.38 9.61
CA LEU A 161 -4.64 -4.64 8.59
C LEU A 161 -5.69 -5.59 7.98
N PRO A 162 -6.67 -5.08 7.22
CA PRO A 162 -7.62 -5.95 6.52
C PRO A 162 -6.90 -6.91 5.56
N THR A 163 -7.21 -8.20 5.67
CA THR A 163 -6.53 -9.28 4.92
C THR A 163 -7.43 -9.96 3.88
N ALA A 164 -8.62 -9.41 3.60
CA ALA A 164 -9.55 -10.02 2.67
C ALA A 164 -9.07 -9.94 1.20
N THR A 165 -8.32 -8.90 0.85
CA THR A 165 -7.82 -8.67 -0.51
C THR A 165 -6.36 -8.25 -0.47
N PRO A 166 -5.58 -8.55 -1.52
CA PRO A 166 -4.22 -8.04 -1.64
C PRO A 166 -4.16 -6.51 -1.63
N PHE A 167 -3.03 -5.96 -1.16
CA PHE A 167 -2.78 -4.52 -1.14
C PHE A 167 -1.28 -4.23 -1.15
N TYR A 168 -0.94 -2.95 -1.30
CA TYR A 168 0.44 -2.48 -1.23
C TYR A 168 0.65 -1.51 -0.07
N LEU A 169 1.81 -1.62 0.57
CA LEU A 169 2.44 -0.51 1.28
C LEU A 169 3.77 -0.19 0.60
N MET A 170 4.34 0.97 0.89
CA MET A 170 5.65 1.34 0.37
C MET A 170 6.70 1.22 1.47
N ARG A 171 7.91 0.83 1.08
CA ARG A 171 9.05 0.71 1.99
C ARG A 171 9.47 2.10 2.47
N TYR A 172 9.85 2.26 3.73
CA TYR A 172 10.34 3.54 4.27
C TYR A 172 11.85 3.54 4.51
N THR A 173 12.31 3.05 5.66
CA THR A 173 13.75 3.04 6.01
C THR A 173 14.27 1.64 6.34
N SER A 174 13.40 0.64 6.36
CA SER A 174 13.73 -0.76 6.66
C SER A 174 13.08 -1.69 5.64
N SER A 175 13.21 -3.02 5.79
CA SER A 175 12.50 -3.99 4.94
C SER A 175 10.98 -3.88 5.04
N CYS A 176 10.25 -4.59 4.17
CA CYS A 176 8.79 -4.57 4.19
C CYS A 176 8.21 -4.92 5.58
N GLN A 177 7.27 -4.09 6.02
CA GLN A 177 6.52 -4.25 7.26
C GLN A 177 5.76 -5.59 7.27
N TRP A 178 5.93 -6.40 8.32
CA TRP A 178 5.17 -7.64 8.45
C TRP A 178 3.70 -7.33 8.74
N VAL A 179 2.80 -7.98 8.01
CA VAL A 179 1.35 -7.90 8.20
C VAL A 179 0.84 -9.28 8.58
N SER A 180 0.10 -9.36 9.69
CA SER A 180 -0.41 -10.62 10.21
C SER A 180 -1.39 -11.24 9.21
N GLY A 181 -1.23 -12.54 8.93
CA GLY A 181 -2.10 -13.25 8.00
C GLY A 181 -1.83 -12.97 6.51
N MET A 182 -0.73 -12.30 6.17
CA MET A 182 -0.34 -12.03 4.78
C MET A 182 1.09 -12.49 4.49
N ARG A 183 1.33 -12.93 3.25
CA ARG A 183 2.66 -13.06 2.63
C ARG A 183 3.07 -11.72 2.06
N VAL A 184 4.37 -11.43 2.06
CA VAL A 184 4.92 -10.19 1.50
C VAL A 184 5.94 -10.46 0.40
N THR A 185 5.81 -9.74 -0.71
CA THR A 185 6.76 -9.73 -1.83
C THR A 185 7.20 -8.29 -2.08
N GLU A 186 8.50 -8.02 -2.06
CA GLU A 186 9.02 -6.70 -2.44
C GLU A 186 9.00 -6.58 -3.97
N GLU A 187 8.46 -5.47 -4.46
CA GLU A 187 8.36 -5.15 -5.88
C GLU A 187 8.84 -3.72 -6.11
N VAL A 188 9.51 -3.52 -7.22
CA VAL A 188 10.17 -2.27 -7.55
C VAL A 188 9.56 -1.70 -8.82
N ILE A 189 9.38 -0.38 -8.82
CA ILE A 189 9.17 0.44 -10.02
C ILE A 189 10.35 1.41 -10.11
N GLU A 190 10.97 1.47 -11.28
CA GLU A 190 12.04 2.41 -11.61
C GLU A 190 11.53 3.25 -12.79
N THR A 191 11.41 4.56 -12.57
CA THR A 191 11.01 5.52 -13.60
C THR A 191 12.25 6.17 -14.20
N ASP A 192 12.35 6.12 -15.52
CA ASP A 192 13.32 6.90 -16.29
C ASP A 192 12.69 8.27 -16.56
N ASP A 193 13.28 9.31 -15.96
CA ASP A 193 12.81 10.69 -16.06
C ASP A 193 13.81 11.50 -16.91
N GLU A 194 13.60 12.82 -17.08
CA GLU A 194 14.36 13.63 -18.05
C GLU A 194 15.90 13.48 -17.95
N ASP A 195 16.57 13.29 -19.09
CA ASP A 195 18.02 13.02 -19.16
C ASP A 195 18.87 14.32 -19.20
N SER A 196 18.23 15.47 -19.47
CA SER A 196 18.81 16.81 -19.42
C SER A 196 18.25 17.65 -18.28
N ALA A 197 19.11 18.31 -17.50
CA ALA A 197 18.71 19.27 -16.45
C ALA A 197 17.73 18.77 -15.35
N ASN A 198 17.58 17.45 -15.21
CA ASN A 198 16.73 16.78 -14.22
C ASN A 198 16.76 17.41 -12.81
N ALA A 199 15.61 17.96 -12.37
CA ALA A 199 15.43 18.54 -11.05
C ALA A 199 14.65 17.63 -10.07
N ASN A 200 14.72 16.32 -10.25
CA ASN A 200 14.18 15.31 -9.34
C ASN A 200 14.53 15.64 -7.87
N SER A 201 13.51 15.61 -7.01
CA SER A 201 13.71 15.98 -5.61
C SER A 201 12.80 15.23 -4.65
N VAL A 202 13.31 15.02 -3.43
CA VAL A 202 12.57 14.41 -2.33
C VAL A 202 12.56 15.34 -1.13
N SER A 203 11.50 15.28 -0.32
CA SER A 203 11.37 16.14 0.87
C SER A 203 10.54 15.47 1.96
N GLY A 204 10.89 15.72 3.22
CA GLY A 204 10.15 15.21 4.38
C GLY A 204 10.18 13.68 4.50
N SER A 205 9.10 13.10 5.05
CA SER A 205 8.96 11.65 5.19
C SER A 205 8.31 11.03 3.95
N HIS A 206 9.12 10.45 3.08
CA HIS A 206 8.72 9.83 1.82
C HIS A 206 9.22 8.37 1.73
N PRO A 207 8.62 7.52 0.89
CA PRO A 207 9.09 6.15 0.66
C PRO A 207 10.57 6.07 0.29
N MET A 208 11.18 4.91 0.52
CA MET A 208 12.55 4.62 0.07
C MET A 208 12.65 4.87 -1.43
N VAL A 209 13.54 5.81 -1.77
CA VAL A 209 13.95 6.14 -3.13
C VAL A 209 15.44 5.85 -3.25
N THR A 210 15.83 5.22 -4.34
CA THR A 210 17.24 5.08 -4.76
C THR A 210 17.38 5.47 -6.22
N GLY A 211 18.61 5.63 -6.70
CA GLY A 211 18.92 6.18 -8.02
C GLY A 211 19.23 7.68 -7.94
N SER A 212 20.16 8.13 -8.78
CA SER A 212 20.66 9.52 -8.78
C SER A 212 20.08 10.38 -9.91
N ARG A 213 19.53 9.74 -10.95
CA ARG A 213 18.81 10.39 -12.06
C ARG A 213 17.36 9.89 -12.07
N ASN A 214 17.22 8.58 -11.96
CA ASN A 214 15.94 7.88 -12.02
C ASN A 214 15.42 7.58 -10.62
N HIS A 215 14.11 7.69 -10.41
CA HIS A 215 13.50 7.30 -9.15
C HIS A 215 13.16 5.82 -9.13
N ARG A 216 13.88 5.08 -8.29
CA ARG A 216 13.56 3.68 -7.97
C ARG A 216 12.81 3.59 -6.64
N LEU A 217 11.54 3.23 -6.73
CA LEU A 217 10.63 3.06 -5.60
C LEU A 217 10.42 1.59 -5.25
N TYR A 218 10.30 1.33 -3.94
CA TYR A 218 10.15 -0.01 -3.37
C TYR A 218 8.76 -0.16 -2.73
N TYR A 219 8.00 -1.12 -3.25
CA TYR A 219 6.67 -1.49 -2.83
C TYR A 219 6.69 -2.87 -2.17
N CYS A 220 5.75 -3.08 -1.26
CA CYS A 220 5.54 -4.33 -0.56
C CYS A 220 4.15 -4.82 -0.90
N TYR A 221 4.07 -5.84 -1.74
CA TYR A 221 2.82 -6.52 -2.09
C TYR A 221 2.44 -7.50 -1.00
N TYR A 222 1.27 -7.33 -0.41
CA TYR A 222 0.72 -8.24 0.59
C TYR A 222 -0.41 -9.04 0.00
N ALA A 223 -0.33 -10.38 0.12
CA ALA A 223 -1.40 -11.29 -0.29
C ALA A 223 -1.76 -12.27 0.84
N PRO A 224 -3.04 -12.67 0.98
CA PRO A 224 -3.46 -13.62 2.01
C PRO A 224 -2.76 -14.98 1.84
N TYR A 225 -2.61 -15.73 2.94
CA TYR A 225 -1.94 -17.05 2.94
C TYR A 225 -2.62 -18.12 2.10
#